data_AF-M6ZTK7-F1
#
_entry.id   AF-M6ZTK7-F1
#
_cell.length_a   1.000
_cell.length_b   1.000
_cell.length_c   1.000
_cell.angle_alpha   90.00
_cell.angle_beta   90.00
_cell.angle_gamma   90.00
#
_symmetry.space_group_name_H-M   'P 1'
#
loop_
_entity.id
_entity.type
_entity.pdbx_description
1 polymer ?
#
loop_
_entity_poly.entity_id
_entity_poly.type
_entity_poly.pdbx_seq_one_letter_code
_entity_poly.pdbx_strand_id
1 'polypeptide(L)'
;MFCLDKVFTLEYFQKNFIQAGNTVYYTQRKSLFEKLIRDKDLEVKSLALAFGDSRAYPYSSMGIEQKLQKDWVLYNFSGPQAVPAYGLYWFEKIIKQGLKPKLVFYVVSPEGFDDTKGIFTIHF
;
A
#
# COMPACT_ATOMS: atom_id res chain seq x y z
N MET A 1 39.36 -8.85 -3.82
CA MET A 1 38.36 -8.07 -4.57
C MET A 1 37.48 -7.32 -3.56
N PHE A 2 37.99 -6.20 -3.03
CA PHE A 2 37.37 -5.41 -1.93
C PHE A 2 37.11 -3.94 -2.32
N CYS A 3 37.30 -3.59 -3.60
CA CYS A 3 37.21 -2.20 -4.08
C CYS A 3 35.85 -1.84 -4.69
N LEU A 4 34.98 -2.82 -4.96
CA LEU A 4 33.63 -2.60 -5.51
C LEU A 4 32.62 -2.15 -4.45
N ASP A 5 32.85 -2.49 -3.18
CA ASP A 5 31.95 -2.13 -2.08
C ASP A 5 31.93 -0.61 -1.81
N LYS A 6 33.06 0.07 -2.08
CA LYS A 6 33.18 1.53 -1.94
C LYS A 6 32.45 2.34 -3.02
N VAL A 7 32.01 1.70 -4.11
CA VAL A 7 31.26 2.38 -5.18
C VAL A 7 29.85 2.75 -4.68
N PHE A 8 29.25 1.94 -3.80
CA PHE A 8 27.94 2.23 -3.21
C PHE A 8 27.99 3.32 -2.11
N THR A 9 29.17 3.61 -1.55
CA THR A 9 29.38 4.70 -0.58
C THR A 9 29.73 6.05 -1.22
N LEU A 10 29.90 6.11 -2.55
CA LEU A 10 30.11 7.40 -3.22
C LEU A 10 28.86 8.28 -3.06
N GLU A 11 29.05 9.56 -2.69
CA GLU A 11 27.96 10.53 -2.56
C GLU A 11 27.04 10.57 -3.79
N TYR A 12 27.59 10.29 -4.98
CA TYR A 12 26.85 10.21 -6.23
C TYR A 12 25.77 9.10 -6.22
N PHE A 13 26.09 7.91 -5.69
CA PHE A 13 25.12 6.82 -5.56
C PHE A 13 24.15 7.08 -4.41
N GLN A 14 24.60 7.64 -3.29
CA GLN A 14 23.68 8.04 -2.23
C GLN A 14 22.68 9.10 -2.72
N LYS A 15 23.11 10.13 -3.45
CA LYS A 15 22.20 11.20 -3.92
C LYS A 15 21.28 10.78 -5.07
N ASN A 16 21.71 9.86 -5.94
CA ASN A 16 20.93 9.44 -7.12
C ASN A 16 20.16 8.12 -6.94
N PHE A 17 20.61 7.20 -6.06
CA PHE A 17 19.91 5.93 -5.77
C PHE A 17 19.13 5.95 -4.45
N ILE A 18 19.34 6.92 -3.55
CA ILE A 18 18.35 7.24 -2.50
C ILE A 18 17.22 8.05 -3.17
N GLN A 19 16.60 7.45 -4.18
CA GLN A 19 15.25 7.81 -4.53
C GLN A 19 14.40 7.31 -3.37
N ALA A 20 13.83 8.23 -2.59
CA ALA A 20 13.07 7.90 -1.39
C ALA A 20 12.12 6.72 -1.70
N GLY A 21 12.32 5.56 -1.08
CA GLY A 21 11.51 4.36 -1.36
C GLY A 21 10.01 4.63 -1.25
N ASN A 22 9.67 5.66 -0.48
CA ASN A 22 8.35 6.27 -0.38
C ASN A 22 7.78 6.70 -1.75
N THR A 23 8.53 7.40 -2.61
CA THR A 23 8.01 7.97 -3.88
C THR A 23 7.62 6.88 -4.88
N VAL A 24 8.42 5.80 -4.97
CA VAL A 24 8.10 4.62 -5.79
C VAL A 24 6.82 3.96 -5.29
N TYR A 25 6.72 3.83 -3.97
CA TYR A 25 5.57 3.23 -3.31
C TYR A 25 4.27 4.05 -3.52
N TYR A 26 4.32 5.38 -3.43
CA TYR A 26 3.19 6.25 -3.76
C TYR A 26 2.75 6.13 -5.22
N THR A 27 3.70 6.06 -6.15
CA THR A 27 3.42 5.91 -7.58
C THR A 27 2.75 4.56 -7.86
N GLN A 28 3.24 3.49 -7.23
CA GLN A 28 2.63 2.16 -7.32
C GLN A 28 1.19 2.16 -6.78
N ARG A 29 0.91 2.89 -5.70
CA ARG A 29 -0.44 2.95 -5.11
C ARG A 29 -1.43 3.75 -5.93
N LYS A 30 -0.97 4.82 -6.60
CA LYS A 30 -1.78 5.48 -7.65
C LYS A 30 -2.11 4.53 -8.80
N SER A 31 -1.12 3.78 -9.29
CA SER A 31 -1.35 2.78 -10.35
C SER A 31 -2.31 1.67 -9.90
N LEU A 32 -2.20 1.21 -8.65
CA LEU A 32 -3.11 0.23 -8.07
C LEU A 32 -4.54 0.75 -7.98
N PHE A 33 -4.71 2.03 -7.60
CA PHE A 33 -6.00 2.69 -7.58
C PHE A 33 -6.61 2.80 -8.98
N GLU A 34 -5.81 3.20 -9.99
CA GLU A 34 -6.27 3.21 -11.39
C GLU A 34 -6.67 1.83 -11.90
N LYS A 35 -5.98 0.77 -11.44
CA LYS A 35 -6.36 -0.60 -11.75
C LYS A 35 -7.69 -0.96 -11.11
N LEU A 36 -7.86 -0.66 -9.82
CA LEU A 36 -9.09 -0.93 -9.06
C LEU A 36 -10.32 -0.29 -9.71
N ILE A 37 -10.24 0.98 -10.11
CA ILE A 37 -11.40 1.68 -10.70
C ILE A 37 -11.78 1.17 -12.10
N ARG A 38 -10.87 0.47 -12.79
CA ARG A 38 -11.09 -0.12 -14.12
C ARG A 38 -11.30 -1.63 -14.07
N ASP A 39 -11.37 -2.20 -12.87
CA ASP A 39 -11.45 -3.64 -12.69
C ASP A 39 -12.85 -4.16 -12.99
N LYS A 40 -12.99 -4.80 -14.15
CA LYS A 40 -14.26 -5.39 -14.63
C LYS A 40 -14.72 -6.57 -13.79
N ASP A 41 -13.82 -7.22 -13.05
CA ASP A 41 -14.21 -8.32 -12.16
C ASP A 41 -15.17 -7.85 -11.07
N LEU A 42 -15.16 -6.55 -10.73
CA LEU A 42 -16.06 -5.96 -9.72
C LEU A 42 -17.52 -5.87 -10.15
N GLU A 43 -17.83 -6.12 -11.43
CA GLU A 43 -19.22 -6.25 -11.91
C GLU A 43 -19.88 -7.52 -11.37
N VAL A 44 -19.08 -8.56 -11.08
CA VAL A 44 -19.56 -9.89 -10.67
C VAL A 44 -19.03 -10.34 -9.31
N LYS A 45 -17.84 -9.88 -8.91
CA LYS A 45 -17.18 -10.26 -7.66
C LYS A 45 -17.33 -9.17 -6.60
N SER A 46 -17.20 -9.60 -5.34
CA SER A 46 -17.19 -8.73 -4.18
C SER A 46 -15.80 -8.13 -3.94
N LEU A 47 -15.76 -6.83 -3.63
CA LEU A 47 -14.51 -6.13 -3.32
C LEU A 47 -14.12 -6.30 -1.84
N ALA A 48 -12.89 -6.73 -1.60
CA ALA A 48 -12.21 -6.65 -0.32
C ALA A 48 -11.00 -5.69 -0.42
N LEU A 49 -10.76 -4.92 0.64
CA LEU A 49 -9.61 -4.03 0.75
C LEU A 49 -8.74 -4.43 1.95
N ALA A 50 -7.43 -4.36 1.79
CA ALA A 50 -6.48 -4.45 2.89
C ALA A 50 -5.68 -3.15 3.01
N PHE A 51 -5.50 -2.68 4.24
CA PHE A 51 -4.67 -1.54 4.60
C PHE A 51 -3.82 -1.89 5.81
N GLY A 52 -2.80 -1.07 6.07
CA GLY A 52 -1.92 -1.22 7.21
C GLY A 52 -0.47 -1.01 6.85
N ASP A 53 0.42 -1.40 7.76
CA ASP A 53 1.86 -1.34 7.53
C ASP A 53 2.39 -2.58 6.77
N SER A 54 3.71 -2.83 6.81
CA SER A 54 4.33 -4.00 6.17
C SER A 54 3.77 -5.35 6.65
N ARG A 55 3.17 -5.44 7.84
CA ARG A 55 2.50 -6.65 8.34
C ARG A 55 1.25 -7.02 7.56
N ALA A 56 0.67 -6.07 6.82
CA ALA A 56 -0.46 -6.34 5.94
C ALA A 56 -0.07 -6.84 4.55
N TYR A 57 1.22 -6.91 4.20
CA TYR A 57 1.66 -7.42 2.89
C TYR A 57 1.21 -8.85 2.55
N PRO A 58 1.11 -9.79 3.51
CA PRO A 58 0.63 -11.14 3.22
C PRO A 58 -0.83 -11.20 2.73
N TYR A 59 -1.65 -10.17 3.00
CA TYR A 59 -3.01 -10.08 2.47
C TYR A 59 -2.97 -9.82 0.96
N SER A 60 -2.91 -10.89 0.20
CA SER A 60 -2.97 -10.89 -1.26
C SER A 60 -3.95 -11.94 -1.73
N SER A 61 -4.34 -11.88 -3.01
CA SER A 61 -5.15 -12.93 -3.62
C SER A 61 -4.53 -14.33 -3.47
N MET A 62 -3.20 -14.44 -3.39
CA MET A 62 -2.51 -15.72 -3.12
C MET A 62 -2.78 -16.28 -1.73
N GLY A 63 -3.05 -15.41 -0.73
CA GLY A 63 -3.39 -15.82 0.63
C GLY A 63 -4.87 -16.18 0.83
N ILE A 64 -5.71 -15.93 -0.18
CA ILE A 64 -7.12 -16.30 -0.16
C ILE A 64 -7.27 -17.72 -0.69
N GLU A 65 -8.07 -18.55 -0.01
CA GLU A 65 -8.40 -19.89 -0.50
C GLU A 65 -8.98 -19.83 -1.93
N GLN A 66 -8.57 -20.77 -2.80
CA GLN A 66 -8.97 -20.77 -4.23
C GLN A 66 -10.49 -20.71 -4.44
N LYS A 67 -11.28 -21.29 -3.53
CA LYS A 67 -12.74 -21.24 -3.59
C LYS A 67 -13.26 -19.81 -3.48
N LEU A 68 -12.69 -19.02 -2.57
CA LEU A 68 -13.06 -17.63 -2.34
C LEU A 68 -12.55 -16.69 -3.44
N GLN A 69 -11.46 -17.04 -4.14
CA GLN A 69 -10.95 -16.23 -5.25
C GLN A 69 -11.92 -16.10 -6.44
N LYS A 70 -12.92 -16.99 -6.54
CA LYS A 70 -13.97 -16.90 -7.58
C LYS A 70 -14.97 -15.78 -7.31
N ASP A 71 -15.25 -15.50 -6.04
CA ASP A 71 -16.30 -14.57 -5.62
C ASP A 71 -15.74 -13.23 -5.13
N TRP A 72 -14.43 -13.14 -4.93
CA TRP A 72 -13.78 -11.99 -4.31
C TRP A 72 -12.60 -11.47 -5.12
N VAL A 73 -12.45 -10.15 -5.11
CA VAL A 73 -11.23 -9.47 -5.53
C VAL A 73 -10.65 -8.73 -4.32
N LEU A 74 -9.37 -8.93 -4.04
CA LEU A 74 -8.66 -8.26 -2.96
C LEU A 74 -7.63 -7.28 -3.50
N TYR A 75 -7.77 -6.01 -3.12
CA TYR A 75 -6.76 -4.98 -3.35
C TYR A 75 -6.06 -4.61 -2.05
N ASN A 76 -4.74 -4.64 -2.06
CA ASN A 76 -3.92 -4.34 -0.90
C ASN A 76 -3.22 -2.98 -1.03
N PHE A 77 -3.70 -2.02 -0.23
CA PHE A 77 -3.18 -0.66 -0.12
C PHE A 77 -2.23 -0.46 1.07
N SER A 78 -1.79 -1.51 1.76
CA SER A 78 -0.84 -1.43 2.88
C SER A 78 0.57 -1.04 2.47
N GLY A 79 1.32 -0.33 3.31
CA GLY A 79 2.63 0.27 2.98
C GLY A 79 3.68 0.24 4.06
N PRO A 80 4.95 0.49 3.73
CA PRO A 80 6.01 0.46 4.73
C PRO A 80 5.77 1.61 5.72
N GLN A 81 5.64 1.27 7.01
CA GLN A 81 5.37 2.23 8.09
C GLN A 81 4.15 3.13 7.85
N ALA A 82 3.14 2.63 7.12
CA ALA A 82 1.92 3.39 6.88
C ALA A 82 1.18 3.65 8.20
N VAL A 83 1.00 4.94 8.52
CA VAL A 83 0.18 5.39 9.66
C VAL A 83 -1.31 5.29 9.33
N PRO A 84 -2.21 5.31 10.32
CA PRO A 84 -3.64 5.17 10.08
C PRO A 84 -4.23 6.15 9.05
N ALA A 85 -3.76 7.40 9.06
CA ALA A 85 -4.19 8.45 8.13
C ALA A 85 -3.95 8.08 6.65
N TYR A 86 -2.87 7.33 6.36
CA TYR A 86 -2.57 6.89 5.00
C TYR A 86 -3.62 5.90 4.47
N GLY A 87 -4.04 4.94 5.30
CA GLY A 87 -5.11 4.01 4.92
C GLY A 87 -6.45 4.71 4.76
N LEU A 88 -6.76 5.67 5.64
CA LEU A 88 -7.97 6.49 5.53
C LEU A 88 -8.03 7.28 4.22
N TYR A 89 -6.93 7.93 3.83
CA TYR A 89 -6.81 8.66 2.57
C TYR A 89 -7.22 7.82 1.36
N TRP A 90 -6.71 6.59 1.26
CA TRP A 90 -7.05 5.70 0.15
C TRP A 90 -8.47 5.19 0.25
N PHE A 91 -8.93 4.83 1.45
CA PHE A 91 -10.30 4.40 1.67
C PHE A 91 -11.30 5.48 1.20
N GLU A 92 -11.12 6.73 1.61
CA GLU A 92 -11.96 7.84 1.17
C GLU A 92 -11.92 8.04 -0.35
N LYS A 93 -10.73 7.98 -0.96
CA LYS A 93 -10.60 8.06 -2.42
C LYS A 93 -11.37 6.96 -3.14
N ILE A 94 -11.33 5.74 -2.63
CA ILE A 94 -12.03 4.58 -3.18
C ILE A 94 -13.55 4.76 -3.06
N ILE A 95 -14.04 5.13 -1.87
CA ILE A 95 -15.47 5.37 -1.66
C ILE A 95 -16.00 6.52 -2.53
N LYS A 96 -15.20 7.59 -2.72
CA LYS A 96 -15.55 8.72 -3.61
C LYS A 96 -15.71 8.32 -5.08
N GLN A 97 -15.17 7.18 -5.52
CA GLN A 97 -15.40 6.63 -6.86
C GLN A 97 -16.69 5.79 -6.95
N GLY A 98 -17.48 5.71 -5.88
CA GLY A 98 -18.71 4.91 -5.83
C GLY A 98 -18.49 3.41 -5.59
N LEU A 99 -17.24 2.99 -5.39
CA LEU A 99 -16.90 1.61 -5.04
C LEU A 99 -17.40 1.28 -3.63
N LYS A 100 -17.95 0.07 -3.45
CA LYS A 100 -18.52 -0.40 -2.18
C LYS A 100 -17.83 -1.69 -1.73
N PRO A 101 -16.69 -1.59 -1.03
CA PRO A 101 -16.04 -2.76 -0.42
C PRO A 101 -17.01 -3.47 0.52
N LYS A 102 -17.12 -4.80 0.41
CA LYS A 102 -17.89 -5.62 1.36
C LYS A 102 -17.07 -6.04 2.57
N LEU A 103 -15.74 -5.94 2.46
CA LEU A 103 -14.81 -6.31 3.52
C LEU A 103 -13.60 -5.38 3.52
N VAL A 104 -13.17 -4.97 4.71
CA VAL A 104 -11.97 -4.17 4.91
C VAL A 104 -11.14 -4.79 6.02
N PHE A 105 -9.90 -5.14 5.71
CA PHE A 105 -8.88 -5.53 6.67
C PHE A 105 -8.02 -4.31 6.98
N TYR A 106 -7.86 -4.00 8.26
CA TYR A 106 -7.05 -2.87 8.68
C TYR A 106 -6.05 -3.34 9.74
N VAL A 107 -4.80 -3.56 9.31
CA VAL A 107 -3.73 -3.98 10.21
C VAL A 107 -3.07 -2.75 10.79
N VAL A 108 -3.22 -2.55 12.09
CA VAL A 108 -2.59 -1.43 12.78
C VAL A 108 -1.62 -1.93 13.81
N SER A 109 -0.61 -1.10 13.92
CA SER A 109 0.60 -1.28 14.66
C SER A 109 0.56 -0.27 15.79
N PRO A 110 0.83 -0.64 17.04
CA PRO A 110 0.89 0.33 18.13
C PRO A 110 1.82 1.51 17.79
N GLU A 111 2.90 1.25 17.05
CA GLU A 111 3.86 2.25 16.60
C GLU A 111 3.28 3.29 15.62
N GLY A 112 2.13 3.01 15.00
CA GLY A 112 1.41 3.92 14.10
C GLY A 112 0.61 4.99 14.83
N PHE A 113 0.45 4.87 16.16
CA PHE A 113 -0.22 5.83 17.03
C PHE A 113 0.77 6.71 17.82
N ASP A 114 2.07 6.57 17.56
CA ASP A 114 3.07 7.47 18.11
C ASP A 114 2.90 8.88 17.51
N ASP A 115 2.55 9.85 18.35
CA ASP A 115 2.27 11.24 17.96
C ASP A 115 3.43 11.89 17.19
N THR A 116 4.67 11.42 17.42
CA THR A 116 5.84 11.90 16.68
C THR A 116 5.79 11.53 15.19
N LYS A 117 5.00 10.52 14.80
CA LYS A 117 4.87 10.04 13.41
C LYS A 117 3.60 10.53 12.71
N GLY A 118 2.58 10.93 13.48
CA GLY A 118 1.32 11.45 12.96
C GLY A 118 1.48 12.77 12.18
N ILE A 119 2.37 13.65 12.64
CA ILE A 119 2.54 15.01 12.08
C ILE A 119 3.29 15.00 10.74
N PHE A 120 4.34 14.17 10.59
CA PHE A 120 5.14 14.14 9.34
C PHE A 120 4.40 13.54 8.15
N THR A 121 3.29 12.85 8.38
CA THR A 121 2.55 12.16 7.31
C THR A 121 1.41 13.02 6.74
N ILE A 122 1.09 14.19 7.30
CA ILE A 122 -0.04 15.02 6.84
C ILE A 122 0.38 16.10 5.82
N HIS A 123 1.69 16.25 5.56
CA HIS A 123 2.18 17.09 4.46
C HIS A 123 2.17 16.28 3.15
N PHE A 124 0.97 16.10 2.60
CA PHE A 124 0.72 15.56 1.25
C PHE A 124 0.29 16.66 0.28
#